data_AF-A0A1A7XSJ9-F1
#
_entry.id   AF-A0A1A7XSJ9-F1
#
_cell.length_a   1.000
_cell.length_b   1.000
_cell.length_c   1.000
_cell.angle_alpha   90.00
_cell.angle_beta   90.00
_cell.angle_gamma   90.00
#
_symmetry.space_group_name_H-M   'P 1'
#
loop_
_entity.id
_entity.type
_entity.pdbx_description
1 polymer ?
#
loop_
_entity_poly.entity_id
_entity_poly.type
_entity_poly.pdbx_seq_one_letter_code
_entity_poly.pdbx_strand_id
1 'polypeptide(L)' 'MVCAGGDVVSGCNGDSGGPLNCLGQDGRWYIQGVTSFVSSLVCNELKKPTVFTRTSAFTEWLSEVMLNS' A
#
# COMPACT_ATOMS: atom_id res chain seq x y z
N MET A 1 -3.85 1.86 -8.07
CA MET A 1 -2.92 1.01 -7.29
C MET A 1 -1.60 1.74 -7.09
N VAL A 2 -0.79 1.32 -6.13
CA VAL A 2 0.60 1.77 -5.88
C VAL A 2 1.50 0.54 -5.92
N CYS A 3 2.70 0.66 -6.48
CA CYS A 3 3.71 -0.39 -6.49
C CYS A 3 4.90 0.05 -5.63
N ALA A 4 5.40 -0.82 -4.77
CA ALA A 4 6.64 -0.58 -4.01
C ALA A 4 7.51 -1.84 -3.93
N GLY A 5 8.83 -1.64 -3.95
CA GLY A 5 9.80 -2.73 -4.03
C GLY A 5 9.93 -3.32 -5.44
N GLY A 6 10.10 -4.64 -5.53
CA GLY A 6 10.30 -5.35 -6.80
C GLY A 6 11.77 -5.41 -7.24
N ASP A 7 12.68 -5.18 -6.29
CA ASP A 7 14.13 -5.34 -6.45
C ASP A 7 14.68 -6.07 -5.20
N VAL A 8 15.70 -5.54 -4.51
CA VAL A 8 16.25 -6.16 -3.29
C VAL A 8 15.25 -6.18 -2.13
N VAL A 9 14.38 -5.17 -2.04
CA VAL A 9 13.38 -5.00 -0.98
C VAL A 9 11.98 -5.33 -1.49
N SER A 10 11.20 -6.02 -0.66
CA SER A 10 9.79 -6.35 -0.93
C SER A 10 8.89 -6.25 0.29
N GLY A 11 7.60 -6.48 0.08
CA GLY A 11 6.59 -6.51 1.14
C GLY A 11 6.51 -7.80 1.95
N CYS A 12 7.50 -8.71 1.90
CA CYS A 12 7.44 -9.99 2.65
C CYS A 12 7.32 -9.82 4.18
N ASN A 13 7.84 -8.71 4.73
CA ASN A 13 7.77 -8.42 6.17
C ASN A 13 6.46 -7.74 6.59
N GLY A 14 5.57 -7.44 5.64
CA GLY A 14 4.25 -6.87 5.91
C GLY A 14 3.17 -7.92 5.83
N ASP A 15 1.97 -7.53 6.25
CA ASP A 15 0.76 -8.36 6.18
C ASP A 15 -0.17 -7.89 5.06
N SER A 16 -1.05 -8.79 4.61
CA SER A 16 -2.18 -8.42 3.77
C SER A 16 -3.10 -7.45 4.53
N GLY A 17 -3.50 -6.35 3.88
CA GLY A 17 -4.21 -5.26 4.55
C GLY A 17 -3.32 -4.28 5.34
N GLY A 18 -2.01 -4.53 5.43
CA GLY A 18 -1.07 -3.63 6.12
C GLY A 18 -0.84 -2.28 5.40
N PRO A 19 -0.37 -1.25 6.11
CA PRO A 19 -0.17 0.08 5.52
C PRO A 19 1.16 0.21 4.77
N LEU A 20 1.11 0.89 3.62
CA LEU A 20 2.28 1.52 2.99
C LEU A 20 2.39 2.96 3.49
N ASN A 21 3.32 3.19 4.41
CA ASN A 21 3.58 4.51 4.98
C ASN A 21 4.60 5.28 4.12
N CYS A 22 4.29 6.53 3.78
CA CYS A 22 5.21 7.44 3.10
C CYS A 22 5.33 8.76 3.86
N LEU A 23 6.55 9.27 3.99
CA LEU A 23 6.82 10.55 4.62
C LEU A 23 6.51 11.67 3.62
N GLY A 24 5.59 12.56 4.00
CA GLY A 24 5.22 13.74 3.22
C GLY A 24 6.30 14.82 3.30
N GLN A 25 6.22 15.78 2.38
CA GLN A 25 7.12 16.96 2.37
C GLN A 25 6.94 17.85 3.61
N ASP A 26 5.80 17.75 4.28
CA ASP A 26 5.49 18.42 5.55
C ASP A 26 6.00 17.66 6.78
N GLY A 27 6.78 16.58 6.58
CA GLY A 27 7.36 15.77 7.66
C GLY A 27 6.37 14.84 8.38
N ARG A 28 5.14 14.69 7.87
CA ARG A 28 4.13 13.78 8.44
C ARG A 28 4.07 12.46 7.68
N TRP A 29 3.71 11.38 8.38
CA TRP A 29 3.48 10.08 7.77
C TRP A 29 2.07 9.95 7.23
N TYR A 30 1.95 9.42 6.01
CA TYR A 30 0.69 9.17 5.33
C TYR A 30 0.59 7.71 4.90
N ILE A 31 -0.60 7.13 5.04
CA ILE A 31 -0.92 5.83 4.47
C ILE A 31 -1.26 6.02 3.00
N GLN A 32 -0.29 5.76 2.11
CA GLN A 32 -0.45 5.89 0.65
C GLN A 32 -1.06 4.64 0.01
N GLY A 33 -0.99 3.51 0.71
CA GLY A 33 -1.58 2.28 0.23
C GLY A 33 -1.89 1.27 1.31
N VAL A 34 -2.69 0.28 0.94
CA VAL A 34 -3.04 -0.89 1.73
C VAL A 34 -2.59 -2.13 0.97
N THR A 35 -1.82 -3.02 1.58
CA THR A 35 -1.26 -4.21 0.92
C THR A 35 -2.39 -5.04 0.32
N SER A 36 -2.32 -5.30 -0.99
CA SER A 36 -3.35 -6.05 -1.71
C SER A 36 -2.84 -7.41 -2.15
N PHE A 37 -1.84 -7.46 -3.04
CA PHE A 37 -1.31 -8.72 -3.54
C PHE A 37 0.18 -8.65 -3.87
N VAL A 38 0.79 -9.82 -3.98
CA VAL A 38 2.17 -10.04 -4.41
C VAL A 38 2.18 -11.03 -5.57
N SER A 39 3.36 -11.33 -6.13
CA SER A 39 3.48 -12.40 -7.10
C SER A 39 3.06 -13.76 -6.52
N SER A 40 2.55 -14.65 -7.36
CA SER A 40 2.16 -16.00 -6.98
C SER A 40 3.34 -16.92 -6.66
N LEU A 41 4.54 -16.58 -7.13
CA LEU A 41 5.75 -17.39 -6.91
C LEU A 41 6.38 -17.11 -5.54
N VAL A 42 6.68 -15.84 -5.26
CA VAL A 42 7.30 -15.40 -4.00
C VAL A 42 7.00 -13.93 -3.77
N CYS A 43 6.95 -13.52 -2.50
CA CYS A 43 6.73 -12.12 -2.11
C CYS A 43 7.89 -11.17 -2.47
N ASN A 44 9.08 -11.67 -2.86
CA ASN A 44 10.25 -10.88 -3.31
C ASN A 44 10.71 -11.28 -4.73
N GLU A 45 9.80 -11.31 -5.70
CA GLU A 45 10.16 -11.61 -7.08
C GLU A 45 10.66 -10.34 -7.80
N LEU A 46 11.82 -10.46 -8.44
CA LEU A 46 12.44 -9.37 -9.19
C LEU A 46 11.48 -8.85 -10.29
N LYS A 47 11.32 -7.53 -10.38
CA LYS A 47 10.37 -6.82 -11.27
C LYS A 47 8.88 -7.11 -10.97
N LYS A 48 8.55 -7.76 -9.85
CA LYS A 48 7.17 -7.93 -9.37
C LYS A 48 7.01 -7.25 -8.00
N PRO A 49 6.85 -5.91 -7.98
CA PRO A 49 6.64 -5.19 -6.73
C PRO A 49 5.37 -5.64 -6.02
N THR A 50 5.34 -5.48 -4.70
CA THR A 50 4.09 -5.61 -3.93
C THR A 50 3.11 -4.54 -4.40
N VAL A 51 1.87 -4.95 -4.65
CA VAL A 51 0.81 -4.06 -5.14
C VAL A 51 -0.09 -3.69 -3.98
N PHE A 52 -0.31 -2.39 -3.85
CA PHE A 52 -1.14 -1.78 -2.82
C PHE A 52 -2.37 -1.11 -3.44
N THR A 53 -3.51 -1.21 -2.76
CA THR A 53 -4.67 -0.36 -3.04
C THR A 53 -4.31 1.08 -2.73
N ARG A 54 -4.50 2.01 -3.68
CA ARG A 54 -4.13 3.42 -3.51
C ARG A 54 -5.21 4.14 -2.68
N THR A 55 -4.91 4.49 -1.44
CA THR A 55 -5.88 5.13 -0.51
C THR A 55 -6.43 6.45 -1.03
N SER A 56 -5.61 7.24 -1.73
CA SER A 56 -6.03 8.53 -2.31
C SER A 56 -7.13 8.41 -3.37
N ALA A 57 -7.38 7.22 -3.93
CA ALA A 57 -8.49 7.00 -4.85
C ALA A 57 -9.84 6.80 -4.16
N PHE A 58 -9.85 6.61 -2.83
CA PHE A 58 -11.03 6.23 -2.06
C PHE A 58 -11.34 7.21 -0.93
N THR A 59 -10.77 8.42 -0.94
CA THR A 59 -10.95 9.40 0.15
C THR A 59 -12.40 9.81 0.32
N GLU A 60 -13.16 9.93 -0.77
CA GLU A 60 -14.60 10.27 -0.72
C GLU A 60 -15.39 9.13 -0.06
N TRP A 61 -15.24 7.90 -0.56
CA TRP A 61 -15.88 6.72 0.01
C TRP A 61 -15.54 6.51 1.49
N LEU A 62 -14.25 6.65 1.86
CA LEU A 62 -13.81 6.56 3.25
C LEU A 62 -14.51 7.61 4.13
N SER A 63 -14.61 8.85 3.64
CA SER A 63 -15.27 9.94 4.37
C SER A 63 -16.76 9.68 4.52
N GLU A 64 -17.43 9.22 3.46
CA GLU A 64 -18.85 8.86 3.49
C GLU A 64 -19.14 7.77 4.52
N VAL A 65 -18.37 6.68 4.50
CA VAL A 65 -18.56 5.57 5.46
C VAL A 65 -18.32 6.04 6.89
N MET A 66 -17.24 6.79 7.15
CA MET A 66 -16.93 7.27 8.50
C MET A 66 -17.97 8.25 9.07
N LEU A 67 -18.62 9.04 8.22
CA LEU A 67 -19.65 10.01 8.65
C LEU A 67 -21.04 9.38 8.81
N ASN A 68 -21.30 8.27 8.11
CA ASN A 68 -22.59 7.58 8.11
C ASN A 68 -22.60 6.30 8.99
N SER A 69 -21.54 6.07 9.77
CA SER A 69 -21.41 4.93 10.70
C SER A 69 -21.88 5.27 12.11
#